data_AF-A0A6V7QF15-F1
#
_entry.id   AF-A0A6V7QF15-F1
#
_cell.length_a   1.000
_cell.length_b   1.000
_cell.length_c   1.000
_cell.angle_alpha   90.00
_cell.angle_beta   90.00
_cell.angle_gamma   90.00
#
_symmetry.space_group_name_H-M   'P 1'
#
loop_
_entity.id
_entity.type
_entity.pdbx_description
1 polymer ?
#
loop_
_entity_poly.entity_id
_entity_poly.type
_entity_poly.pdbx_seq_one_letter_code
_entity_poly.pdbx_strand_id
1 'polypeptide(L)'
;MAVAHVLVLPYPSQGHINPMLEFAKRLAAKGPAVTVVVTHHILASVGEPRDALGPVHLAAISDGHDAGGFPSAASLEAYLAALGDVGSRTLADLIDDRPFTCLVYDTYAPWAVPVARRRGLPAVAFSTQSCTVSAIYYYVGGGMLRVPAEGEEGTAAAAAAEMAALGLPEMGRSEFPSFALKDGSYPTLAAFALSQFADLGEEDWVLFNSFDELESKVLTRLNRHFHARAIGPCVPLAPTEAGGTYGMNLLATDEDTCMKWLDAKPPASVVYVAFGSFASLPPEQMAQLAQALLSCNHHFLWVVRASEEETLPPQFAERLKEDGGSEKGLVVKWSPQVRVLAHGAVGAS
;
A
#
# COMPACT_ATOMS: atom_id res chain seq x y z
N MET A 1 -8.19 12.40 33.04
CA MET A 1 -8.97 12.04 31.85
C MET A 1 -8.54 10.65 31.42
N ALA A 2 -9.45 9.78 30.98
CA ALA A 2 -9.06 8.49 30.41
C ALA A 2 -8.17 8.73 29.19
N VAL A 3 -7.07 8.00 29.07
CA VAL A 3 -6.20 8.06 27.90
C VAL A 3 -6.99 7.49 26.72
N ALA A 4 -7.07 8.22 25.60
CA ALA A 4 -7.73 7.74 24.39
C ALA A 4 -7.07 6.42 23.93
N HIS A 5 -7.87 5.45 23.48
CA HIS A 5 -7.36 4.18 22.97
C HIS A 5 -7.89 3.95 21.55
N VAL A 6 -7.01 4.11 20.57
CA VAL A 6 -7.32 4.04 19.14
C VAL A 6 -7.04 2.64 18.60
N LEU A 7 -8.03 2.07 17.91
CA LEU A 7 -7.89 0.84 17.15
C LEU A 7 -7.51 1.19 15.71
N VAL A 8 -6.44 0.62 15.18
CA VAL A 8 -5.97 0.83 13.81
C VAL A 8 -6.10 -0.48 13.05
N LEU A 9 -6.91 -0.51 11.99
CA LEU A 9 -7.21 -1.70 11.20
C LEU A 9 -6.73 -1.50 9.74
N PRO A 10 -5.51 -1.93 9.42
CA PRO A 10 -5.03 -1.98 8.04
C PRO A 10 -5.73 -3.06 7.21
N TYR A 11 -5.79 -2.86 5.90
CA TYR A 11 -6.10 -3.94 4.97
C TYR A 11 -4.96 -4.99 5.02
N PRO A 12 -5.22 -6.31 4.98
CA PRO A 12 -4.22 -7.36 5.22
C PRO A 12 -3.27 -7.57 4.02
N SER A 13 -2.60 -6.50 3.61
CA SER A 13 -1.57 -6.47 2.58
C SER A 13 -0.43 -5.56 3.02
N GLN A 14 0.80 -5.93 2.74
CA GLN A 14 2.00 -5.26 3.27
C GLN A 14 2.08 -3.77 2.91
N GLY A 15 1.62 -3.41 1.70
CA GLY A 15 1.56 -2.00 1.25
C GLY A 15 0.60 -1.13 2.07
N HIS A 16 -0.35 -1.73 2.79
CA HIS A 16 -1.31 -1.04 3.65
C HIS A 16 -0.90 -1.10 5.13
N ILE A 17 -0.43 -2.26 5.57
CA ILE A 17 -0.01 -2.53 6.95
C ILE A 17 1.12 -1.58 7.36
N ASN A 18 2.16 -1.45 6.55
CA ASN A 18 3.37 -0.72 6.94
C ASN A 18 3.12 0.78 7.14
N PRO A 19 2.45 1.51 6.23
CA PRO A 19 2.11 2.91 6.46
C PRO A 19 1.20 3.13 7.66
N MET A 20 0.20 2.26 7.87
CA MET A 20 -0.70 2.41 9.01
C MET A 20 -0.03 2.06 10.35
N LEU A 21 0.93 1.13 10.36
CA LEU A 21 1.78 0.87 11.53
C LEU A 21 2.67 2.09 11.86
N GLU A 22 3.25 2.74 10.86
CA GLU A 22 4.04 3.96 11.07
C GLU A 22 3.17 5.11 11.60
N PHE A 23 1.96 5.27 11.05
CA PHE A 23 0.97 6.18 11.62
C PHE A 23 0.64 5.84 13.08
N ALA A 24 0.41 4.56 13.39
CA ALA A 24 0.10 4.11 14.75
C ALA A 24 1.23 4.41 15.74
N LYS A 25 2.49 4.20 15.35
CA LYS A 25 3.68 4.55 16.15
C LYS A 25 3.72 6.05 16.45
N ARG A 26 3.52 6.89 15.43
CA ARG A 26 3.50 8.36 15.59
C ARG A 26 2.34 8.84 16.44
N LEU A 27 1.18 8.19 16.31
CA LEU A 27 0.01 8.48 17.13
C LEU A 27 0.27 8.12 18.59
N ALA A 28 0.80 6.93 18.86
CA ALA A 28 1.15 6.48 20.20
C ALA A 28 2.16 7.42 20.89
N ALA A 29 3.17 7.90 20.14
CA ALA A 29 4.14 8.87 20.64
C ALA A 29 3.52 10.22 21.06
N LYS A 30 2.30 10.54 20.61
CA LYS A 30 1.55 11.76 21.01
C LYS A 30 0.67 11.56 22.25
N GLY A 31 0.64 10.36 22.84
CA GLY A 31 -0.02 10.08 24.11
C GLY A 31 -1.17 9.06 24.10
N PRO A 32 -2.00 8.92 23.05
CA PRO A 32 -3.02 7.86 22.99
C PRO A 32 -2.41 6.46 23.08
N ALA A 33 -3.13 5.52 23.72
CA ALA A 33 -2.85 4.10 23.52
C ALA A 33 -3.30 3.72 22.09
N VAL A 34 -2.54 2.84 21.43
CA VAL A 34 -2.85 2.40 20.06
C VAL A 34 -2.75 0.89 19.97
N THR A 35 -3.79 0.26 19.42
CA THR A 35 -3.77 -1.17 19.05
C THR A 35 -3.86 -1.30 17.54
N VAL A 36 -2.85 -1.92 16.92
CA VAL A 36 -2.89 -2.28 15.50
C VAL A 36 -3.47 -3.70 15.38
N VAL A 37 -4.51 -3.83 14.57
CA VAL A 37 -5.20 -5.09 14.31
C VAL A 37 -4.66 -5.69 13.03
N VAL A 38 -4.21 -6.94 13.11
CA VAL A 38 -3.78 -7.73 11.94
C VAL A 38 -4.57 -9.03 11.87
N THR A 39 -4.42 -9.82 10.80
CA THR A 39 -5.01 -11.16 10.77
C THR A 39 -4.15 -12.14 11.55
N HIS A 40 -4.73 -13.27 11.98
CA HIS A 40 -3.97 -14.33 12.64
C HIS A 40 -2.78 -14.82 11.80
N HIS A 41 -2.98 -14.96 10.48
CA HIS A 41 -1.91 -15.33 9.56
C HIS A 41 -0.75 -14.32 9.59
N ILE A 42 -1.04 -13.02 9.45
CA ILE A 42 -0.02 -11.97 9.51
C ILE A 42 0.70 -11.98 10.86
N LEU A 43 -0.05 -12.10 11.97
CA LEU A 43 0.53 -12.13 13.30
C LEU A 43 1.50 -13.30 13.48
N ALA A 44 1.19 -14.46 12.89
CA ALA A 44 2.07 -15.62 12.89
C ALA A 44 3.33 -15.40 12.03
N SER A 45 3.20 -14.74 10.87
CA SER A 45 4.32 -14.46 9.96
C SER A 45 5.35 -13.47 10.52
N VAL A 46 4.93 -12.50 11.33
CA VAL A 46 5.82 -11.48 11.91
C VAL A 46 6.78 -12.06 12.96
N GLY A 47 6.44 -13.20 13.58
CA GLY A 47 7.28 -13.83 14.61
C GLY A 47 7.42 -13.02 15.90
N GLU A 48 8.41 -13.37 16.71
CA GLU A 48 8.84 -12.70 17.96
C GLU A 48 10.36 -12.39 17.88
N PRO A 49 10.88 -11.35 18.56
CA PRO A 49 10.17 -10.44 19.46
C PRO A 49 9.49 -9.28 18.75
N ARG A 50 8.26 -8.97 19.17
CA ARG A 50 7.44 -7.88 18.59
C ARG A 50 7.74 -6.49 19.14
N ASP A 51 8.65 -6.39 20.12
CA ASP A 51 9.09 -5.12 20.71
C ASP A 51 9.68 -4.15 19.67
N ALA A 52 10.22 -4.68 18.57
CA ALA A 52 10.71 -3.89 17.44
C ALA A 52 9.61 -3.08 16.71
N LEU A 53 8.32 -3.38 16.95
CA LEU A 53 7.18 -2.67 16.37
C LEU A 53 6.82 -1.39 17.14
N GLY A 54 7.60 -1.03 18.17
CA GLY A 54 7.47 0.24 18.87
C GLY A 54 6.37 0.25 19.94
N PRO A 55 5.89 1.44 20.36
CA PRO A 55 5.02 1.59 21.53
C PRO A 55 3.54 1.24 21.26
N VAL A 56 3.26 0.35 20.31
CA VAL A 56 1.90 -0.05 19.93
C VAL A 56 1.58 -1.44 20.45
N HIS A 57 0.31 -1.69 20.74
CA HIS A 57 -0.19 -3.04 21.00
C HIS A 57 -0.57 -3.72 19.69
N LEU A 58 -0.47 -5.04 19.64
CA LEU A 58 -1.02 -5.84 18.56
C LEU A 58 -2.24 -6.62 19.04
N ALA A 59 -3.24 -6.71 18.17
CA ALA A 59 -4.36 -7.64 18.30
C ALA A 59 -4.52 -8.38 16.97
N ALA A 60 -5.08 -9.58 17.02
CA ALA A 60 -5.42 -10.34 15.82
C ALA A 60 -6.92 -10.62 15.75
N ILE A 61 -7.42 -10.59 14.51
CA ILE A 61 -8.74 -11.05 14.13
C ILE A 61 -8.62 -12.18 13.12
N SER A 62 -9.71 -12.93 12.91
CA SER A 62 -9.75 -13.96 11.88
C SER A 62 -10.22 -13.36 10.56
N ASP A 63 -9.53 -13.71 9.46
CA ASP A 63 -9.97 -13.42 8.09
C ASP A 63 -10.66 -14.62 7.43
N GLY A 64 -10.93 -15.68 8.19
CA GLY A 64 -11.43 -16.96 7.69
C GLY A 64 -10.35 -17.85 7.06
N HIS A 65 -9.11 -17.37 7.01
CA HIS A 65 -7.96 -18.01 6.36
C HIS A 65 -6.71 -18.01 7.26
N ASP A 66 -6.91 -18.17 8.57
CA ASP A 66 -5.89 -17.95 9.61
C ASP A 66 -4.59 -18.75 9.45
N ALA A 67 -4.66 -19.93 8.84
CA ALA A 67 -3.49 -20.80 8.64
C ALA A 67 -2.61 -20.37 7.45
N GLY A 68 -3.18 -19.77 6.40
CA GLY A 68 -2.49 -19.59 5.13
C GLY A 68 -2.73 -18.25 4.43
N GLY A 69 -3.51 -17.36 5.03
CA GLY A 69 -3.86 -16.05 4.50
C GLY A 69 -4.53 -16.13 3.13
N PHE A 70 -4.41 -15.05 2.36
CA PHE A 70 -4.95 -14.96 1.00
C PHE A 70 -4.59 -16.15 0.09
N PRO A 71 -3.34 -16.66 0.04
CA PRO A 71 -2.99 -17.83 -0.77
C PRO A 71 -3.78 -19.12 -0.48
N SER A 72 -4.41 -19.23 0.69
CA SER A 72 -5.26 -20.36 1.03
C SER A 72 -6.70 -20.23 0.53
N ALA A 73 -7.08 -19.06 0.00
CA ALA A 73 -8.39 -18.82 -0.56
C ALA A 73 -8.49 -19.33 -2.01
N ALA A 74 -9.70 -19.73 -2.41
CA ALA A 74 -9.96 -20.20 -3.77
C ALA A 74 -9.85 -19.09 -4.83
N SER A 75 -10.15 -17.85 -4.45
CA SER A 75 -10.01 -16.66 -5.29
C SER A 75 -9.96 -15.39 -4.44
N LEU A 76 -9.71 -14.24 -5.08
CA LEU A 76 -9.80 -12.92 -4.45
C LEU A 76 -11.20 -12.65 -3.90
N GLU A 77 -12.24 -12.97 -4.67
CA GLU A 77 -13.64 -12.79 -4.28
C GLU A 77 -13.98 -13.63 -3.05
N ALA A 78 -13.55 -14.90 -3.03
CA ALA A 78 -13.76 -15.79 -1.89
C ALA A 78 -13.06 -15.26 -0.63
N TYR A 79 -11.81 -14.80 -0.76
CA TYR A 79 -11.08 -14.20 0.35
C TYR A 79 -11.76 -12.95 0.89
N LEU A 80 -12.16 -12.02 0.01
CA LEU A 80 -12.80 -10.77 0.42
C LEU A 80 -14.17 -11.01 1.07
N ALA A 81 -14.92 -12.01 0.59
CA ALA A 81 -16.18 -12.41 1.22
C ALA A 81 -15.95 -12.98 2.63
N ALA A 82 -14.95 -13.87 2.80
CA ALA A 82 -14.59 -14.42 4.10
C ALA A 82 -14.07 -13.33 5.07
N LEU A 83 -13.20 -12.44 4.59
CA LEU A 83 -12.71 -11.30 5.36
C LEU A 83 -13.86 -10.38 5.79
N GLY A 84 -14.81 -10.10 4.90
CA GLY A 84 -15.99 -9.31 5.22
C GLY A 84 -16.90 -9.98 6.26
N ASP A 85 -17.10 -11.29 6.19
CA ASP A 85 -17.99 -12.03 7.09
C ASP A 85 -17.32 -12.40 8.43
N VAL A 86 -16.24 -13.16 8.38
CA VAL A 86 -15.47 -13.63 9.55
C VAL A 86 -14.74 -12.47 10.23
N GLY A 87 -14.13 -11.57 9.45
CA GLY A 87 -13.45 -10.40 9.99
C GLY A 87 -14.42 -9.45 10.69
N SER A 88 -15.64 -9.27 10.16
CA SER A 88 -16.66 -8.46 10.85
C SER A 88 -17.05 -9.03 12.21
N ARG A 89 -17.21 -10.37 12.32
CA ARG A 89 -17.55 -11.03 13.59
C ARG A 89 -16.43 -10.94 14.61
N THR A 90 -15.20 -11.24 14.20
CA THR A 90 -14.07 -11.27 15.14
C THR A 90 -13.56 -9.87 15.51
N LEU A 91 -13.70 -8.87 14.63
CA LEU A 91 -13.52 -7.46 14.99
C LEU A 91 -14.58 -7.00 15.99
N ALA A 92 -15.82 -7.46 15.84
CA ALA A 92 -16.91 -7.19 16.78
C ALA A 92 -16.55 -7.68 18.19
N ASP A 93 -16.12 -8.94 18.31
CA ASP A 93 -15.70 -9.54 19.59
C ASP A 93 -14.54 -8.73 20.22
N LEU A 94 -13.53 -8.35 19.41
CA LEU A 94 -12.41 -7.54 19.89
C LEU A 94 -12.85 -6.17 20.45
N ILE A 95 -13.81 -5.50 19.81
CA ILE A 95 -14.34 -4.20 20.28
C ILE A 95 -15.17 -4.39 21.55
N ASP A 96 -15.87 -5.52 21.70
CA ASP A 96 -16.69 -5.81 22.88
C ASP A 96 -15.85 -6.21 24.11
N ASP A 97 -14.67 -6.80 23.90
CA ASP A 97 -13.76 -7.25 24.96
C ASP A 97 -13.11 -6.10 25.74
N ARG A 98 -12.93 -4.92 25.14
CA ARG A 98 -12.32 -3.76 25.81
C ARG A 98 -12.74 -2.42 25.20
N PRO A 99 -12.76 -1.32 25.99
CA PRO A 99 -13.16 -0.02 25.48
C PRO A 99 -12.13 0.56 24.51
N PHE A 100 -12.59 1.02 23.35
CA PHE A 100 -11.86 1.85 22.39
C PHE A 100 -12.57 3.18 22.19
N THR A 101 -11.82 4.21 21.82
CA THR A 101 -12.37 5.56 21.60
C THR A 101 -12.60 5.88 20.13
N CYS A 102 -11.89 5.20 19.22
CA CYS A 102 -12.01 5.39 17.78
C CYS A 102 -11.45 4.17 17.04
N LEU A 103 -12.05 3.83 15.90
CA LEU A 103 -11.46 2.97 14.87
C LEU A 103 -10.88 3.84 13.76
N VAL A 104 -9.62 3.65 13.40
CA VAL A 104 -9.02 4.13 12.16
C VAL A 104 -8.89 2.93 11.23
N TYR A 105 -9.61 2.92 10.12
CA TYR A 105 -9.68 1.77 9.22
C TYR A 105 -9.13 2.11 7.83
N ASP A 106 -8.50 1.13 7.19
CA ASP A 106 -8.08 1.25 5.79
C ASP A 106 -9.29 1.35 4.86
N THR A 107 -9.23 2.19 3.82
CA THR A 107 -10.33 2.35 2.87
C THR A 107 -10.70 1.08 2.09
N TYR A 108 -9.83 0.06 2.06
CA TYR A 108 -10.13 -1.29 1.52
C TYR A 108 -10.75 -2.25 2.54
N ALA A 109 -11.05 -1.80 3.76
CA ALA A 109 -11.79 -2.55 4.78
C ALA A 109 -13.16 -1.90 5.11
N PRO A 110 -14.03 -1.60 4.11
CA PRO A 110 -15.30 -0.90 4.36
C PRO A 110 -16.25 -1.70 5.25
N TRP A 111 -16.10 -3.02 5.33
CA TRP A 111 -16.85 -3.91 6.21
C TRP A 111 -16.70 -3.58 7.70
N ALA A 112 -15.61 -2.92 8.10
CA ALA A 112 -15.35 -2.56 9.51
C ALA A 112 -16.22 -1.39 10.00
N VAL A 113 -16.63 -0.50 9.10
CA VAL A 113 -17.42 0.69 9.43
C VAL A 113 -18.77 0.34 10.09
N PRO A 114 -19.61 -0.53 9.52
CA PRO A 114 -20.87 -0.90 10.16
C PRO A 114 -20.66 -1.67 11.48
N VAL A 115 -19.54 -2.37 11.66
CA VAL A 115 -19.20 -3.06 12.93
C VAL A 115 -18.95 -2.04 14.03
N ALA A 116 -18.16 -1.01 13.75
CA ALA A 116 -17.84 0.08 14.69
C ALA A 116 -19.07 0.96 14.99
N ARG A 117 -19.80 1.41 13.96
CA ARG A 117 -20.98 2.28 14.10
C ARG A 117 -22.07 1.62 14.96
N ARG A 118 -22.32 0.31 14.83
CA ARG A 118 -23.28 -0.43 15.67
C ARG A 118 -22.92 -0.44 17.16
N ARG A 119 -21.64 -0.24 17.50
CA ARG A 119 -21.12 -0.18 18.87
C ARG A 119 -20.90 1.24 19.36
N GLY A 120 -21.35 2.24 18.59
CA GLY A 120 -21.13 3.65 18.91
C GLY A 120 -19.67 4.07 18.85
N LEU A 121 -18.81 3.29 18.18
CA LEU A 121 -17.39 3.60 18.01
C LEU A 121 -17.21 4.47 16.76
N PRO A 122 -16.69 5.72 16.88
CA PRO A 122 -16.37 6.55 15.73
C PRO A 122 -15.38 5.84 14.79
N ALA A 123 -15.59 5.97 13.49
CA ALA A 123 -14.75 5.37 12.46
C ALA A 123 -14.14 6.47 11.58
N VAL A 124 -12.82 6.47 11.44
CA VAL A 124 -12.04 7.42 10.65
C VAL A 124 -11.37 6.66 9.52
N ALA A 125 -11.59 7.10 8.28
CA ALA A 125 -11.00 6.46 7.12
C ALA A 125 -9.52 6.83 7.01
N PHE A 126 -8.68 5.87 6.66
CA PHE A 126 -7.28 6.06 6.33
C PHE A 126 -7.03 5.54 4.91
N SER A 127 -6.68 6.43 3.99
CA SER A 127 -6.24 6.05 2.65
C SER A 127 -4.72 5.93 2.61
N THR A 128 -4.26 4.73 2.29
CA THR A 128 -2.84 4.43 2.02
C THR A 128 -2.40 4.86 0.62
N GLN A 129 -3.36 5.25 -0.23
CA GLN A 129 -3.15 5.75 -1.58
C GLN A 129 -2.87 7.26 -1.57
N SER A 130 -2.46 7.81 -2.72
CA SER A 130 -2.41 9.27 -2.87
C SER A 130 -3.82 9.88 -2.75
N CYS A 131 -3.89 11.12 -2.28
CA CYS A 131 -5.15 11.84 -2.16
C CYS A 131 -5.83 12.00 -3.51
N THR A 132 -5.07 12.25 -4.57
CA THR A 132 -5.57 12.40 -5.94
C THR A 132 -6.23 11.12 -6.45
N VAL A 133 -5.62 9.94 -6.23
CA VAL A 133 -6.19 8.66 -6.68
C VAL A 133 -7.51 8.37 -5.96
N SER A 134 -7.55 8.51 -4.64
CA SER A 134 -8.78 8.33 -3.86
C SER A 134 -9.88 9.34 -4.26
N ALA A 135 -9.52 10.59 -4.57
CA ALA A 135 -10.46 11.59 -5.05
C ALA A 135 -11.05 11.22 -6.42
N ILE A 136 -10.22 10.73 -7.36
CA ILE A 136 -10.69 10.25 -8.66
C ILE A 136 -11.72 9.14 -8.46
N TYR A 137 -11.44 8.15 -7.61
CA TYR A 137 -12.40 7.07 -7.37
C TYR A 137 -13.70 7.56 -6.74
N TYR A 138 -13.62 8.46 -5.76
CA TYR A 138 -14.80 9.07 -5.15
C TYR A 138 -15.66 9.85 -6.17
N TYR A 139 -15.02 10.68 -7.00
CA TYR A 139 -15.74 11.48 -7.99
C TYR A 139 -16.29 10.63 -9.13
N VAL A 140 -15.57 9.60 -9.60
CA VAL A 140 -16.07 8.67 -10.62
C VAL A 140 -17.21 7.81 -10.06
N GLY A 141 -17.05 7.24 -8.86
CA GLY A 141 -18.07 6.44 -8.20
C GLY A 141 -19.35 7.22 -7.89
N GLY A 142 -19.22 8.49 -7.52
CA GLY A 142 -20.34 9.41 -7.31
C GLY A 142 -20.90 10.04 -8.58
N GLY A 143 -20.36 9.74 -9.76
CA GLY A 143 -20.82 10.32 -11.04
C GLY A 143 -20.50 11.81 -11.24
N MET A 144 -19.59 12.36 -10.42
CA MET A 144 -19.10 13.74 -10.50
C MET A 144 -17.94 13.93 -11.48
N LEU A 145 -17.28 12.83 -11.88
CA LEU A 145 -16.22 12.82 -12.87
C LEU A 145 -16.46 11.73 -13.90
N ARG A 146 -16.48 12.10 -15.18
CA ARG A 146 -16.57 11.14 -16.29
C ARG A 146 -15.18 10.64 -16.71
N VAL A 147 -15.00 9.32 -16.79
CA VAL A 147 -13.83 8.71 -17.43
C VAL A 147 -14.01 8.73 -18.96
N PRO A 148 -13.08 9.31 -19.74
CA PRO A 148 -13.16 9.33 -21.20
C PRO A 148 -13.20 7.91 -21.80
N ALA A 149 -13.95 7.72 -22.89
CA ALA A 149 -13.92 6.47 -23.64
C ALA A 149 -12.65 6.37 -24.50
N GLU A 150 -12.33 5.17 -24.96
CA GLU A 150 -11.20 4.95 -25.86
C GLU A 150 -11.41 5.71 -27.18
N GLY A 151 -10.40 6.46 -27.64
CA GLY A 151 -10.48 7.27 -28.86
C GLY A 151 -11.20 8.62 -28.73
N GLU A 152 -11.73 8.98 -27.55
CA GLU A 152 -12.35 10.30 -27.32
C GLU A 152 -11.33 11.39 -26.96
N GLU A 153 -10.43 11.72 -27.88
CA GLU A 153 -9.41 12.78 -27.68
C GLU A 153 -9.98 14.20 -27.87
N GLY A 154 -11.16 14.32 -28.52
CA GLY A 154 -11.75 15.59 -28.95
C GLY A 154 -12.50 16.43 -27.91
N THR A 155 -12.49 16.05 -26.61
CA THR A 155 -13.20 16.78 -25.53
C THR A 155 -12.29 17.38 -24.47
N ALA A 156 -10.97 17.44 -24.75
CA ALA A 156 -9.91 17.78 -23.80
C ALA A 156 -10.18 19.03 -22.95
N ALA A 157 -10.61 20.14 -23.56
CA ALA A 157 -10.79 21.40 -22.82
C ALA A 157 -11.92 21.36 -21.78
N ALA A 158 -13.05 20.71 -22.11
CA ALA A 158 -14.17 20.60 -21.17
C ALA A 158 -13.86 19.60 -20.05
N ALA A 159 -13.23 18.47 -20.39
CA ALA A 159 -12.79 17.48 -19.41
C ALA A 159 -11.71 18.04 -18.47
N ALA A 160 -10.76 18.82 -19.00
CA ALA A 160 -9.75 19.52 -18.20
C ALA A 160 -10.38 20.53 -17.24
N ALA A 161 -11.40 21.27 -17.67
CA ALA A 161 -12.13 22.19 -16.80
C ALA A 161 -12.89 21.48 -15.67
N GLU A 162 -13.50 20.32 -15.95
CA GLU A 162 -14.16 19.46 -14.95
C GLU A 162 -13.14 18.95 -13.91
N MET A 163 -12.01 18.40 -14.35
CA MET A 163 -10.93 17.96 -13.46
C MET A 163 -10.37 19.11 -12.62
N ALA A 164 -10.12 20.28 -13.21
CA ALA A 164 -9.64 21.45 -12.50
C ALA A 164 -10.66 21.97 -11.45
N ALA A 165 -11.96 21.89 -11.75
CA ALA A 165 -13.02 22.22 -10.79
C ALA A 165 -13.01 21.27 -9.58
N LEU A 166 -12.60 20.02 -9.78
CA LEU A 166 -12.39 19.00 -8.74
C LEU A 166 -10.99 19.03 -8.12
N GLY A 167 -10.12 19.95 -8.54
CA GLY A 167 -8.76 20.10 -8.00
C GLY A 167 -7.80 19.01 -8.47
N LEU A 168 -8.18 18.25 -9.49
CA LEU A 168 -7.40 17.20 -10.12
C LEU A 168 -6.49 17.75 -11.22
N PRO A 169 -5.36 17.09 -11.51
CA PRO A 169 -4.57 17.41 -12.70
C PRO A 169 -5.35 17.07 -13.99
N GLU A 170 -4.97 17.71 -15.09
CA GLU A 170 -5.43 17.29 -16.41
C GLU A 170 -4.85 15.91 -16.73
N MET A 171 -5.71 14.96 -17.10
CA MET A 171 -5.34 13.58 -17.37
C MET A 171 -6.11 13.05 -18.58
N GLY A 172 -5.39 12.41 -19.51
CA GLY A 172 -5.98 11.55 -20.53
C GLY A 172 -6.47 10.23 -19.96
N ARG A 173 -7.25 9.46 -20.74
CA ARG A 173 -7.79 8.16 -20.31
C ARG A 173 -6.72 7.22 -19.75
N SER A 174 -5.54 7.16 -20.39
CA SER A 174 -4.43 6.29 -19.98
C SER A 174 -3.79 6.68 -18.65
N GLU A 175 -4.03 7.90 -18.17
CA GLU A 175 -3.50 8.41 -16.91
C GLU A 175 -4.49 8.24 -15.74
N PHE A 176 -5.74 7.84 -16.03
CA PHE A 176 -6.69 7.49 -14.97
C PHE A 176 -6.23 6.20 -14.25
N PRO A 177 -6.42 6.13 -12.93
CA PRO A 177 -6.15 4.90 -12.19
C PRO A 177 -6.98 3.74 -12.74
N SER A 178 -6.37 2.57 -12.90
CA SER A 178 -6.97 1.44 -13.62
C SER A 178 -8.33 0.99 -13.08
N PHE A 179 -8.57 1.09 -11.77
CA PHE A 179 -9.88 0.77 -11.17
C PHE A 179 -11.01 1.75 -11.54
N ALA A 180 -10.70 2.93 -12.10
CA ALA A 180 -11.71 3.82 -12.67
C ALA A 180 -12.10 3.39 -14.10
N LEU A 181 -11.26 2.56 -14.75
CA LEU A 181 -11.51 2.05 -16.09
C LEU A 181 -12.40 0.80 -16.01
N LYS A 182 -13.50 0.78 -16.78
CA LYS A 182 -14.50 -0.29 -16.76
C LYS A 182 -14.00 -1.63 -17.31
N ASP A 183 -12.88 -1.62 -18.00
CA ASP A 183 -12.17 -2.71 -18.67
C ASP A 183 -11.02 -3.29 -17.81
N GLY A 184 -10.92 -2.90 -16.54
CA GLY A 184 -9.88 -3.38 -15.63
C GLY A 184 -10.01 -4.86 -15.23
N SER A 185 -8.88 -5.47 -14.87
CA SER A 185 -8.76 -6.91 -14.56
C SER A 185 -9.28 -7.34 -13.16
N TYR A 186 -9.67 -6.39 -12.30
CA TYR A 186 -10.05 -6.66 -10.90
C TYR A 186 -11.37 -5.96 -10.52
N PRO A 187 -12.52 -6.44 -11.01
CA PRO A 187 -13.80 -5.78 -10.82
C PRO A 187 -14.20 -5.62 -9.34
N THR A 188 -13.86 -6.59 -8.47
CA THR A 188 -14.18 -6.54 -7.04
C THR A 188 -13.38 -5.46 -6.30
N LEU A 189 -12.08 -5.32 -6.60
CA LEU A 189 -11.26 -4.25 -6.03
C LEU A 189 -11.65 -2.89 -6.61
N ALA A 190 -12.04 -2.84 -7.89
CA ALA A 190 -12.55 -1.64 -8.50
C ALA A 190 -13.85 -1.17 -7.84
N ALA A 191 -14.75 -2.09 -7.49
CA ALA A 191 -15.96 -1.77 -6.74
C ALA A 191 -15.62 -1.13 -5.37
N PHE A 192 -14.68 -1.69 -4.61
CA PHE A 192 -14.24 -1.10 -3.34
C PHE A 192 -13.59 0.27 -3.51
N ALA A 193 -12.75 0.43 -4.53
CA ALA A 193 -12.12 1.70 -4.85
C ALA A 193 -13.18 2.77 -5.16
N LEU A 194 -14.13 2.47 -6.06
CA LEU A 194 -15.19 3.38 -6.48
C LEU A 194 -16.23 3.65 -5.38
N SER A 195 -16.36 2.77 -4.38
CA SER A 195 -17.24 3.00 -3.23
C SER A 195 -16.55 3.73 -2.06
N GLN A 196 -15.26 4.08 -2.18
CA GLN A 196 -14.58 4.82 -1.12
C GLN A 196 -15.34 6.11 -0.80
N PHE A 197 -15.56 6.35 0.48
CA PHE A 197 -16.21 7.53 1.05
C PHE A 197 -17.69 7.77 0.69
N ALA A 198 -18.35 6.84 -0.03
CA ALA A 198 -19.74 7.02 -0.45
C ALA A 198 -20.72 7.19 0.74
N ASP A 199 -20.42 6.58 1.88
CA ASP A 199 -21.24 6.60 3.10
C ASP A 199 -20.74 7.59 4.18
N LEU A 200 -19.85 8.52 3.81
CA LEU A 200 -19.36 9.57 4.71
C LEU A 200 -20.23 10.82 4.66
N GLY A 201 -20.44 11.44 5.82
CA GLY A 201 -21.06 12.76 5.97
C GLY A 201 -20.03 13.87 6.12
N GLU A 202 -20.52 15.12 6.19
CA GLU A 202 -19.69 16.33 6.24
C GLU A 202 -18.77 16.40 7.47
N GLU A 203 -19.17 15.75 8.58
CA GLU A 203 -18.42 15.72 9.85
C GLU A 203 -17.44 14.52 9.95
N ASP A 204 -17.48 13.60 8.99
CA ASP A 204 -16.57 12.44 8.98
C ASP A 204 -15.15 12.86 8.57
N TRP A 205 -14.16 12.11 9.04
CA TRP A 205 -12.74 12.36 8.78
C TRP A 205 -12.15 11.33 7.84
N VAL A 206 -11.34 11.82 6.90
CA VAL A 206 -10.49 11.01 6.03
C VAL A 206 -9.04 11.48 6.14
N LEU A 207 -8.18 10.55 6.51
CA LEU A 207 -6.74 10.74 6.61
C LEU A 207 -6.07 10.17 5.36
N PHE A 208 -5.24 10.98 4.71
CA PHE A 208 -4.49 10.57 3.51
C PHE A 208 -3.01 10.44 3.85
N ASN A 209 -2.41 9.33 3.43
CA ASN A 209 -0.96 9.14 3.45
C ASN A 209 -0.27 9.98 2.36
N SER A 210 -0.36 11.30 2.49
CA SER A 210 0.19 12.31 1.60
C SER A 210 0.52 13.59 2.39
N PHE A 211 0.95 14.66 1.74
CA PHE A 211 1.29 15.94 2.37
C PHE A 211 0.75 17.14 1.56
N ASP A 212 0.48 18.25 2.25
CA ASP A 212 -0.26 19.40 1.71
C ASP A 212 0.45 20.05 0.51
N GLU A 213 1.77 20.17 0.54
CA GLU A 213 2.57 20.79 -0.52
C GLU A 213 2.45 20.05 -1.86
N LEU A 214 2.14 18.74 -1.83
CA LEU A 214 1.95 17.92 -3.03
C LEU A 214 0.50 17.98 -3.55
N GLU A 215 -0.49 17.93 -2.65
CA GLU A 215 -1.89 17.63 -3.03
C GLU A 215 -2.93 18.64 -2.48
N SER A 216 -2.51 19.86 -2.11
CA SER A 216 -3.38 20.90 -1.53
C SER A 216 -4.65 21.21 -2.32
N LYS A 217 -4.58 21.22 -3.67
CA LYS A 217 -5.74 21.52 -4.53
C LYS A 217 -6.85 20.48 -4.37
N VAL A 218 -6.50 19.20 -4.46
CA VAL A 218 -7.48 18.11 -4.31
C VAL A 218 -7.99 18.03 -2.86
N LEU A 219 -7.11 18.20 -1.87
CA LEU A 219 -7.52 18.27 -0.46
C LEU A 219 -8.53 19.38 -0.19
N THR A 220 -8.32 20.57 -0.77
CA THR A 220 -9.25 21.70 -0.63
C THR A 220 -10.63 21.39 -1.21
N ARG A 221 -10.69 20.57 -2.28
CA ARG A 221 -11.95 20.19 -2.92
C ARG A 221 -12.66 19.07 -2.15
N LEU A 222 -11.93 18.07 -1.69
CA LEU A 222 -12.47 17.02 -0.81
C LEU A 222 -13.02 17.58 0.50
N ASN A 223 -12.40 18.63 1.07
CA ASN A 223 -12.86 19.31 2.28
C ASN A 223 -14.27 19.94 2.18
N ARG A 224 -14.89 19.93 1.00
CA ARG A 224 -16.30 20.33 0.79
C ARG A 224 -17.30 19.19 1.04
N HIS A 225 -16.82 17.95 1.15
CA HIS A 225 -17.64 16.75 1.28
C HIS A 225 -17.49 16.10 2.67
N PHE A 226 -16.28 16.16 3.24
CA PHE A 226 -15.90 15.61 4.55
C PHE A 226 -14.58 16.24 4.98
N HIS A 227 -14.15 16.06 6.23
CA HIS A 227 -12.86 16.56 6.71
C HIS A 227 -11.70 15.74 6.14
N ALA A 228 -10.97 16.31 5.17
CA ALA A 228 -9.85 15.66 4.50
C ALA A 228 -8.51 16.21 5.02
N ARG A 229 -7.63 15.33 5.51
CA ARG A 229 -6.32 15.71 6.06
C ARG A 229 -5.18 14.86 5.51
N ALA A 230 -4.16 15.52 4.98
CA ALA A 230 -2.88 14.90 4.70
C ALA A 230 -2.05 14.76 5.98
N ILE A 231 -1.56 13.54 6.26
CA ILE A 231 -0.82 13.19 7.49
C ILE A 231 0.48 12.43 7.23
N GLY A 232 0.83 12.25 5.96
CA GLY A 232 1.98 11.51 5.51
C GLY A 232 3.23 12.39 5.29
N PRO A 233 4.28 11.79 4.70
CA PRO A 233 4.35 10.38 4.35
C PRO A 233 4.52 9.52 5.60
N CYS A 234 3.70 8.48 5.72
CA CYS A 234 3.75 7.48 6.79
C CYS A 234 4.80 6.42 6.45
N VAL A 235 6.04 6.87 6.27
CA VAL A 235 7.24 6.05 6.09
C VAL A 235 8.33 6.57 7.04
N PRO A 236 9.29 5.74 7.47
CA PRO A 236 10.40 6.20 8.30
C PRO A 236 11.18 7.29 7.56
N LEU A 237 11.16 8.51 8.08
CA LEU A 237 11.81 9.67 7.46
C LEU A 237 13.34 9.67 7.70
N ALA A 238 13.82 8.85 8.63
CA ALA A 238 15.23 8.60 8.87
C ALA A 238 15.46 7.09 9.02
N PRO A 239 16.60 6.56 8.55
CA PRO A 239 17.06 5.24 8.99
C PRO A 239 17.10 5.25 10.51
N THR A 240 16.36 4.37 11.17
CA THR A 240 16.48 4.24 12.61
C THR A 240 17.91 3.79 12.91
N GLU A 241 18.64 4.54 13.76
CA GLU A 241 20.00 4.16 14.18
C GLU A 241 20.02 2.78 14.85
N ALA A 242 18.89 2.37 15.40
CA ALA A 242 18.62 0.98 15.72
C ALA A 242 18.26 0.25 14.43
N GLY A 243 19.10 -0.67 13.97
CA GLY A 243 18.95 -1.51 12.76
C GLY A 243 17.71 -2.42 12.76
N GLY A 244 16.53 -1.83 12.92
CA GLY A 244 15.24 -2.45 12.82
C GLY A 244 14.74 -2.39 11.37
N THR A 245 14.12 -3.48 10.95
CA THR A 245 13.45 -3.56 9.66
C THR A 245 12.22 -2.64 9.65
N TYR A 246 12.01 -1.92 8.55
CA TYR A 246 10.79 -1.11 8.39
C TYR A 246 9.57 -2.02 8.27
N GLY A 247 8.58 -1.78 9.14
CA GLY A 247 7.26 -2.37 9.04
C GLY A 247 7.18 -3.84 9.47
N MET A 248 6.07 -4.49 9.12
CA MET A 248 5.88 -5.93 9.23
C MET A 248 6.23 -6.57 7.88
N ASN A 249 7.43 -7.12 7.78
CA ASN A 249 7.85 -7.83 6.58
C ASN A 249 7.30 -9.25 6.61
N LEU A 250 6.37 -9.55 5.70
CA LEU A 250 5.78 -10.89 5.57
C LEU A 250 6.72 -11.89 4.89
N LEU A 251 7.80 -11.39 4.29
CA LEU A 251 8.84 -12.16 3.60
C LEU A 251 10.19 -11.91 4.25
N ALA A 252 11.02 -12.95 4.33
CA ALA A 252 12.38 -12.85 4.81
C ALA A 252 13.19 -11.88 3.94
N THR A 253 13.98 -11.02 4.57
CA THR A 253 14.73 -9.96 3.90
C THR A 253 16.19 -10.35 3.71
N ASP A 254 16.73 -10.23 2.48
CA ASP A 254 18.17 -10.37 2.21
C ASP A 254 18.92 -9.05 2.49
N GLU A 255 18.64 -8.43 3.64
CA GLU A 255 19.06 -7.06 3.96
C GLU A 255 20.59 -6.90 3.93
N ASP A 256 21.30 -7.75 4.64
CA ASP A 256 22.76 -7.78 4.66
C ASP A 256 23.36 -7.93 3.27
N THR A 257 22.77 -8.79 2.43
CA THR A 257 23.22 -9.05 1.06
C THR A 257 23.04 -7.82 0.19
N CYS A 258 21.87 -7.17 0.27
CA CYS A 258 21.58 -5.96 -0.50
C CYS A 258 22.54 -4.83 -0.13
N MET A 259 22.70 -4.55 1.17
CA MET A 259 23.51 -3.41 1.63
C MET A 259 24.99 -3.60 1.33
N LYS A 260 25.56 -4.78 1.63
CA LYS A 260 26.98 -5.08 1.31
C LYS A 260 27.26 -4.99 -0.18
N TRP A 261 26.31 -5.41 -1.01
CA TRP A 261 26.47 -5.33 -2.46
C TRP A 261 26.46 -3.88 -2.96
N LEU A 262 25.57 -3.04 -2.42
CA LEU A 262 25.47 -1.62 -2.74
C LEU A 262 26.69 -0.82 -2.28
N ASP A 263 27.24 -1.12 -1.09
CA ASP A 263 28.45 -0.48 -0.55
C ASP A 263 29.66 -0.63 -1.50
N ALA A 264 29.69 -1.70 -2.29
CA ALA A 264 30.75 -1.98 -3.25
C ALA A 264 30.56 -1.28 -4.61
N LYS A 265 29.50 -0.48 -4.81
CA LYS A 265 29.19 0.15 -6.10
C LYS A 265 29.46 1.65 -6.09
N PRO A 266 29.88 2.24 -7.22
CA PRO A 266 30.03 3.68 -7.34
C PRO A 266 28.73 4.44 -7.05
N PRO A 267 28.81 5.69 -6.55
CA PRO A 267 27.65 6.55 -6.38
C PRO A 267 26.82 6.68 -7.67
N ALA A 268 25.48 6.68 -7.53
CA ALA A 268 24.51 6.83 -8.61
C ALA A 268 24.71 5.91 -9.84
N SER A 269 25.23 4.70 -9.62
CA SER A 269 25.54 3.74 -10.70
C SER A 269 24.57 2.55 -10.79
N VAL A 270 23.70 2.37 -9.80
CA VAL A 270 22.78 1.23 -9.67
C VAL A 270 21.37 1.64 -10.06
N VAL A 271 20.73 0.82 -10.89
CA VAL A 271 19.28 0.83 -11.15
C VAL A 271 18.60 -0.14 -10.20
N TYR A 272 17.73 0.36 -9.34
CA TYR A 272 16.86 -0.48 -8.51
C TYR A 272 15.58 -0.80 -9.28
N VAL A 273 15.11 -2.05 -9.22
CA VAL A 273 13.89 -2.48 -9.91
C VAL A 273 13.03 -3.33 -8.98
N ALA A 274 11.78 -2.91 -8.77
CA ALA A 274 10.78 -3.66 -8.02
C ALA A 274 9.36 -3.32 -8.48
N PHE A 275 8.51 -4.34 -8.70
CA PHE A 275 7.10 -4.17 -9.10
C PHE A 275 6.11 -4.35 -7.92
N GLY A 276 6.60 -4.15 -6.69
CA GLY A 276 5.82 -4.29 -5.47
C GLY A 276 5.42 -5.74 -5.15
N SER A 277 4.40 -5.89 -4.30
CA SER A 277 3.94 -7.19 -3.78
C SER A 277 2.65 -7.70 -4.43
N PHE A 278 2.09 -6.97 -5.40
CA PHE A 278 0.78 -7.29 -6.00
C PHE A 278 0.84 -7.46 -7.52
N ALA A 279 1.50 -6.56 -8.24
CA ALA A 279 1.59 -6.63 -9.69
C ALA A 279 2.57 -7.73 -10.15
N SER A 280 2.24 -8.43 -11.23
CA SER A 280 3.12 -9.42 -11.87
C SER A 280 3.33 -9.06 -13.34
N LEU A 281 4.55 -9.23 -13.82
CA LEU A 281 4.86 -9.01 -15.23
C LEU A 281 4.50 -10.25 -16.06
N PRO A 282 3.83 -10.10 -17.21
CA PRO A 282 3.72 -11.15 -18.21
C PRO A 282 5.10 -11.65 -18.68
N PRO A 283 5.24 -12.91 -19.12
CA PRO A 283 6.52 -13.49 -19.54
C PRO A 283 7.27 -12.65 -20.59
N GLU A 284 6.54 -12.07 -21.55
CA GLU A 284 7.13 -11.22 -22.59
C GLU A 284 7.77 -9.95 -22.01
N GLN A 285 7.10 -9.29 -21.07
CA GLN A 285 7.62 -8.09 -20.41
C GLN A 285 8.79 -8.43 -19.47
N MET A 286 8.70 -9.54 -18.75
CA MET A 286 9.80 -10.06 -17.93
C MET A 286 11.07 -10.30 -18.77
N ALA A 287 10.90 -10.91 -19.95
CA ALA A 287 12.01 -11.16 -20.86
C ALA A 287 12.62 -9.88 -21.43
N GLN A 288 11.79 -8.90 -21.80
CA GLN A 288 12.24 -7.60 -22.27
C GLN A 288 13.02 -6.84 -21.19
N LEU A 289 12.52 -6.83 -19.95
CA LEU A 289 13.20 -6.20 -18.82
C LEU A 289 14.54 -6.88 -18.53
N ALA A 290 14.57 -8.21 -18.45
CA ALA A 290 15.80 -8.98 -18.24
C ALA A 290 16.84 -8.68 -19.33
N GLN A 291 16.43 -8.62 -20.60
CA GLN A 291 17.30 -8.24 -21.70
C GLN A 291 17.80 -6.80 -21.56
N ALA A 292 16.93 -5.86 -21.19
CA ALA A 292 17.30 -4.46 -21.00
C ALA A 292 18.34 -4.28 -19.88
N LEU A 293 18.16 -4.97 -18.75
CA LEU A 293 19.10 -4.93 -17.61
C LEU A 293 20.47 -5.52 -17.95
N LEU A 294 20.52 -6.61 -18.72
CA LEU A 294 21.78 -7.17 -19.21
C LEU A 294 22.45 -6.29 -20.27
N SER A 295 21.66 -5.52 -21.02
CA SER A 295 22.20 -4.69 -22.12
C SER A 295 22.54 -3.27 -21.67
N CYS A 296 22.08 -2.83 -20.49
CA CYS A 296 22.39 -1.51 -19.97
C CYS A 296 23.82 -1.48 -19.42
N ASN A 297 24.49 -0.34 -19.48
CA ASN A 297 25.85 -0.19 -18.92
C ASN A 297 25.86 0.14 -17.42
N HIS A 298 24.75 -0.09 -16.72
CA HIS A 298 24.60 0.17 -15.30
C HIS A 298 24.64 -1.14 -14.49
N HIS A 299 24.88 -1.01 -13.19
CA HIS A 299 24.62 -2.10 -12.25
C HIS A 299 23.13 -2.14 -11.95
N PHE A 300 22.60 -3.29 -11.53
CA PHE A 300 21.19 -3.36 -11.14
C PHE A 300 20.95 -4.21 -9.89
N LEU A 301 19.97 -3.79 -9.10
CA LEU A 301 19.38 -4.60 -8.03
C LEU A 301 17.92 -4.84 -8.38
N TRP A 302 17.57 -6.08 -8.69
CA TRP A 302 16.22 -6.44 -9.11
C TRP A 302 15.55 -7.36 -8.10
N VAL A 303 14.39 -6.95 -7.61
CA VAL A 303 13.52 -7.76 -6.76
C VAL A 303 12.62 -8.62 -7.65
N VAL A 304 12.80 -9.94 -7.61
CA VAL A 304 11.98 -10.94 -8.32
C VAL A 304 11.39 -11.89 -7.28
N ARG A 305 10.07 -11.90 -7.13
CA ARG A 305 9.42 -12.71 -6.09
C ARG A 305 9.60 -14.20 -6.38
N ALA A 306 9.57 -15.03 -5.34
CA ALA A 306 9.67 -16.49 -5.49
C ALA A 306 8.60 -17.06 -6.44
N SER A 307 7.41 -16.48 -6.45
CA SER A 307 6.31 -16.86 -7.35
C SER A 307 6.53 -16.47 -8.82
N GLU A 308 7.51 -15.62 -9.11
CA GLU A 308 7.83 -15.12 -10.46
C GLU A 308 9.15 -15.67 -10.99
N GLU A 309 9.87 -16.45 -10.19
CA GLU A 309 11.18 -16.98 -10.53
C GLU A 309 11.12 -17.84 -11.81
N GLU A 310 10.03 -18.61 -11.98
CA GLU A 310 9.79 -19.41 -13.20
C GLU A 310 9.45 -18.57 -14.44
N THR A 311 9.12 -17.29 -14.27
CA THR A 311 8.82 -16.36 -15.38
C THR A 311 10.09 -15.73 -15.94
N LEU A 312 11.23 -15.82 -15.23
CA LEU A 312 12.51 -15.35 -15.73
C LEU A 312 12.93 -16.12 -16.99
N PRO A 313 13.58 -15.46 -17.96
CA PRO A 313 14.10 -16.17 -19.13
C PRO A 313 15.07 -17.29 -18.71
N PRO A 314 14.97 -18.52 -19.26
CA PRO A 314 15.78 -19.66 -18.82
C PRO A 314 17.30 -19.41 -18.83
N GLN A 315 17.77 -18.59 -19.77
CA GLN A 315 19.20 -18.27 -19.95
C GLN A 315 19.65 -17.03 -19.15
N PHE A 316 18.76 -16.38 -18.41
CA PHE A 316 19.07 -15.11 -17.74
C PHE A 316 20.22 -15.26 -16.74
N ALA A 317 20.18 -16.28 -15.89
CA ALA A 317 21.22 -16.51 -14.89
C ALA A 317 22.59 -16.85 -15.51
N GLU A 318 22.62 -17.57 -16.63
CA GLU A 318 23.85 -17.88 -17.36
C GLU A 318 24.43 -16.61 -18.00
N ARG A 319 23.59 -15.83 -18.67
CA ARG A 319 23.99 -14.57 -19.31
C ARG A 319 24.46 -13.52 -18.30
N LEU A 320 23.81 -13.45 -17.13
CA LEU A 320 24.29 -12.57 -16.05
C LEU A 320 25.70 -12.98 -15.61
N LYS A 321 25.98 -14.29 -15.45
CA LYS A 321 27.32 -14.78 -15.09
C LYS A 321 28.38 -14.42 -16.14
N GLU A 322 28.04 -14.52 -17.42
CA GLU A 322 28.92 -14.11 -18.53
C GLU A 322 29.17 -12.60 -18.52
N ASP A 323 28.17 -11.81 -18.20
CA ASP A 323 28.22 -10.34 -18.12
C ASP A 323 28.65 -9.83 -16.73
N GLY A 324 29.66 -10.47 -16.10
CA GLY A 324 30.25 -10.01 -14.83
C GLY A 324 29.51 -10.47 -13.56
N GLY A 325 28.44 -11.25 -13.67
CA GLY A 325 27.79 -11.96 -12.58
C GLY A 325 27.33 -11.05 -11.44
N SER A 326 27.72 -11.41 -10.22
CA SER A 326 27.40 -10.64 -9.03
C SER A 326 28.03 -9.25 -9.00
N GLU A 327 29.02 -8.94 -9.82
CA GLU A 327 29.50 -7.55 -9.94
C GLU A 327 28.51 -6.70 -10.76
N LYS A 328 27.85 -7.29 -11.74
CA LYS A 328 26.91 -6.60 -12.63
C LYS A 328 25.54 -6.41 -12.00
N GLY A 329 24.96 -7.48 -11.48
CA GLY A 329 23.58 -7.48 -11.02
C GLY A 329 23.36 -8.33 -9.78
N LEU A 330 22.45 -7.86 -8.92
CA LEU A 330 21.95 -8.60 -7.77
C LEU A 330 20.44 -8.85 -7.94
N VAL A 331 20.04 -10.12 -7.90
CA VAL A 331 18.63 -10.53 -7.99
C VAL A 331 18.23 -11.15 -6.66
N VAL A 332 17.22 -10.58 -6.00
CA VAL A 332 16.77 -11.00 -4.66
C VAL A 332 15.27 -11.18 -4.62
N LYS A 333 14.79 -11.97 -3.66
CA LYS A 333 13.35 -12.22 -3.48
C LYS A 333 12.64 -11.09 -2.74
N TRP A 334 13.40 -10.38 -1.92
CA TRP A 334 12.95 -9.24 -1.15
C TRP A 334 14.14 -8.30 -0.88
N SER A 335 13.87 -7.01 -0.72
CA SER A 335 14.90 -6.02 -0.39
C SER A 335 14.44 -5.10 0.74
N PRO A 336 15.36 -4.55 1.55
CA PRO A 336 15.05 -3.49 2.51
C PRO A 336 14.83 -2.17 1.75
N GLN A 337 13.74 -2.06 0.98
CA GLN A 337 13.55 -1.04 -0.06
C GLN A 337 13.83 0.39 0.40
N VAL A 338 13.41 0.77 1.62
CA VAL A 338 13.68 2.10 2.17
C VAL A 338 15.17 2.38 2.28
N ARG A 339 15.97 1.39 2.74
CA ARG A 339 17.43 1.51 2.84
C ARG A 339 18.09 1.50 1.46
N VAL A 340 17.60 0.66 0.54
CA VAL A 340 18.12 0.60 -0.84
C VAL A 340 17.92 1.94 -1.54
N LEU A 341 16.72 2.51 -1.51
CA LEU A 341 16.41 3.80 -2.15
C LEU A 341 17.17 4.97 -1.51
N ALA A 342 17.48 4.90 -0.22
CA ALA A 342 18.28 5.90 0.47
C ALA A 342 19.80 5.74 0.24
N HIS A 343 20.25 4.65 -0.39
CA HIS A 343 21.66 4.36 -0.56
C HIS A 343 22.26 5.17 -1.73
N GLY A 344 23.41 5.82 -1.50
CA GLY A 344 24.04 6.72 -2.47
C GLY A 344 24.49 6.07 -3.79
N ALA A 345 24.59 4.74 -3.84
CA ALA A 345 24.87 4.00 -5.08
C ALA A 345 23.66 3.92 -6.02
N VAL A 346 22.43 4.04 -5.52
CA VAL A 346 21.21 3.99 -6.35
C VAL A 346 21.05 5.32 -7.07
N GLY A 347 21.05 5.27 -8.40
CA GLY A 347 20.88 6.44 -9.27
C GLY A 347 19.49 6.52 -9.91
N ALA A 348 18.77 5.41 -9.99
CA ALA A 348 17.42 5.30 -10.54
C ALA A 348 16.65 4.16 -9.86
N SER A 349 15.32 4.30 -9.80
CA SER A 349 14.38 3.32 -9.24
C SER A 349 13.09 3.27 -10.04
#